data_AF-A0A913ZMS2-F1
#
_entry.id   AF-A0A913ZMS2-F1
#
_cell.length_a   1.000
_cell.length_b   1.000
_cell.length_c   1.000
_cell.angle_alpha   90.00
_cell.angle_beta   90.00
_cell.angle_gamma   90.00
#
_symmetry.space_group_name_H-M   'P 1'
#
loop_
_entity.id
_entity.type
_entity.pdbx_description
1 polymer ?
#
loop_
_entity_poly.entity_id
_entity_poly.type
_entity_poly.pdbx_seq_one_letter_code
_entity_poly.pdbx_strand_id
1 'polypeptide(L)'
;MGAFSFNYVVCGALLRPRNRPSLPAQYSLVPSRSIVENASPKSGSLVDGRDQDEEGNRAKFNFGHIVKNVRERFDAHILVEPLFVIISVVSTLEGMLFGMWHLYLIPQGVELGFGDSPSAFLATFGGAGSLLGRISHGFPIDRGLIKATSLFTISCLIFAASNMLNPLVVTSYIAIAAIAFVSGVAYGIIYPLMFVLMRDVTGDRHMSAYGWLFVTHGIGVLLGGALAGWIHDLTGEYQWVFVSLGVIAATVATLVTSMRLMVHCSGAN
;
A
#
# COMPACT_ATOMS: atom_id res chain seq x y z
N MET A 1 6.27 13.56 -0.35
CA MET A 1 5.13 12.63 -0.52
C MET A 1 4.19 12.55 0.69
N GLY A 2 4.67 12.64 1.94
CA GLY A 2 3.81 12.56 3.14
C GLY A 2 2.72 13.65 3.27
N ALA A 3 2.93 14.85 2.72
CA ALA A 3 1.93 15.92 2.73
C ALA A 3 0.69 15.60 1.87
N PHE A 4 0.85 14.83 0.80
CA PHE A 4 -0.29 14.41 -0.04
C PHE A 4 -1.09 13.28 0.62
N SER A 5 -0.43 12.39 1.37
CA SER A 5 -1.08 11.29 2.10
C SER A 5 -1.99 11.78 3.23
N PHE A 6 -1.60 12.85 3.95
CA PHE A 6 -2.44 13.43 5.00
C PHE A 6 -3.74 14.06 4.46
N ASN A 7 -3.69 14.65 3.26
CA ASN A 7 -4.87 15.29 2.65
C ASN A 7 -5.98 14.28 2.32
N TYR A 8 -5.66 13.03 1.95
CA TYR A 8 -6.66 12.00 1.69
C TYR A 8 -7.43 11.57 2.96
N VAL A 9 -6.74 11.48 4.11
CA VAL A 9 -7.37 11.13 5.39
C VAL A 9 -8.32 12.24 5.84
N VAL A 10 -7.94 13.51 5.62
CA VAL A 10 -8.78 14.68 5.93
C VAL A 10 -10.01 14.75 5.01
N CYS A 11 -9.86 14.51 3.70
CA CYS A 11 -10.98 14.44 2.77
C CYS A 11 -11.96 13.31 3.11
N GLY A 12 -11.47 12.14 3.54
CA GLY A 12 -12.31 11.05 4.02
C GLY A 12 -13.12 11.39 5.28
N ALA A 13 -12.55 12.19 6.19
CA ALA A 13 -13.23 12.65 7.39
C ALA A 13 -14.31 13.70 7.10
N LEU A 14 -14.14 14.53 6.06
CA LEU A 14 -15.12 15.52 5.60
C LEU A 14 -16.32 14.90 4.88
N LEU A 15 -16.14 13.73 4.28
CA LEU A 15 -17.22 13.00 3.61
C LEU A 15 -18.06 12.13 4.55
N ARG A 16 -17.82 12.17 5.87
CA ARG A 16 -18.67 11.50 6.86
C ARG A 16 -20.01 12.24 6.96
N PRO A 17 -21.14 11.67 6.51
CA PRO A 17 -22.42 12.38 6.50
C PRO A 17 -22.87 12.65 7.93
N ARG A 18 -22.95 13.93 8.32
CA ARG A 18 -23.48 14.38 9.61
C ARG A 18 -24.94 14.78 9.41
N ASN A 19 -25.83 14.02 10.04
CA ASN A 19 -27.30 14.19 10.07
C ASN A 19 -28.00 13.97 8.72
N ARG A 20 -28.74 12.86 8.62
CA ARG A 20 -29.90 12.79 7.72
C ARG A 20 -31.10 13.42 8.44
N PRO A 21 -31.71 14.51 7.94
CA PRO A 21 -33.16 14.61 8.00
C PRO A 21 -33.73 13.44 7.19
N SER A 22 -34.77 12.79 7.70
CA SER A 22 -35.50 11.73 7.00
C SER A 22 -36.03 12.25 5.66
N LEU A 23 -35.33 11.96 4.57
CA LEU A 23 -35.79 12.20 3.20
C LEU A 23 -36.66 11.02 2.73
N PRO A 24 -37.71 11.27 1.91
CA PRO A 24 -38.70 10.27 1.53
C PRO A 24 -38.06 9.13 0.74
N ALA A 25 -38.65 7.94 0.90
CA ALA A 25 -38.24 6.70 0.27
C ALA A 25 -38.13 6.82 -1.26
N GLN A 26 -36.93 7.01 -1.79
CA GLN A 26 -36.63 6.71 -3.18
C GLN A 26 -35.13 6.42 -3.35
N TYR A 27 -34.83 5.24 -3.91
CA TYR A 27 -33.52 4.57 -4.06
C TYR A 27 -33.04 3.73 -2.88
N SER A 28 -33.76 2.64 -2.60
CA SER A 28 -33.19 1.44 -1.99
C SER A 28 -32.71 0.50 -3.11
N LEU A 29 -31.41 0.20 -3.17
CA LEU A 29 -30.84 -0.83 -4.05
C LEU A 29 -30.77 -2.21 -3.36
N VAL A 30 -31.52 -2.41 -2.29
CA VAL A 30 -31.61 -3.69 -1.57
C VAL A 30 -33.08 -4.16 -1.60
N PRO A 31 -33.37 -5.38 -2.10
CA PRO A 31 -34.71 -5.93 -2.04
C PRO A 31 -34.99 -6.39 -0.59
N SER A 32 -35.80 -5.62 0.14
CA SER A 32 -36.30 -6.05 1.46
C SER A 32 -37.43 -7.05 1.29
N ARG A 33 -37.21 -8.28 1.76
CA ARG A 33 -38.25 -9.28 2.02
C ARG A 33 -39.29 -8.71 2.99
N SER A 34 -40.55 -8.88 2.59
CA SER A 34 -41.77 -8.65 3.37
C SER A 34 -41.78 -9.37 4.71
N ILE A 35 -42.22 -8.66 5.77
CA ILE A 35 -43.33 -9.09 6.64
C ILE A 35 -43.98 -7.82 7.21
N VAL A 36 -45.30 -7.88 7.21
CA VAL A 36 -46.31 -6.86 7.48
C VAL A 36 -46.42 -6.61 8.99
N GLU A 37 -46.71 -5.37 9.41
CA GLU A 37 -47.94 -5.00 10.15
C GLU A 37 -47.78 -3.95 11.27
N ASN A 38 -48.41 -2.79 11.03
CA ASN A 38 -49.16 -1.89 11.93
C ASN A 38 -48.58 -1.37 13.27
N ALA A 39 -48.48 -0.04 13.41
CA ALA A 39 -49.51 0.79 14.07
C ALA A 39 -49.11 2.27 14.28
N SER A 40 -50.14 3.13 14.26
CA SER A 40 -50.27 4.60 14.24
C SER A 40 -49.70 5.41 15.44
N PRO A 41 -49.66 6.77 15.38
CA PRO A 41 -48.83 7.66 16.20
C PRO A 41 -49.59 8.34 17.36
N LYS A 42 -48.86 8.96 18.30
CA LYS A 42 -49.41 10.00 19.18
C LYS A 42 -48.50 11.22 19.34
N SER A 43 -49.19 12.35 19.25
CA SER A 43 -48.76 13.75 19.30
C SER A 43 -48.45 14.23 20.72
N GLY A 44 -47.42 15.09 20.83
CA GLY A 44 -47.41 16.36 21.57
C GLY A 44 -47.44 16.37 23.10
N SER A 45 -46.42 17.00 23.72
CA SER A 45 -46.60 18.30 24.37
C SER A 45 -45.27 19.00 24.65
N LEU A 46 -45.33 20.33 24.61
CA LEU A 46 -44.29 21.31 24.90
C LEU A 46 -44.24 21.56 26.42
N VAL A 47 -43.04 21.69 26.98
CA VAL A 47 -42.82 22.49 28.20
C VAL A 47 -41.55 23.33 27.98
N ASP A 48 -41.76 24.65 28.00
CA ASP A 48 -40.77 25.73 28.04
C ASP A 48 -40.25 25.92 29.47
N GLY A 49 -38.98 26.26 29.60
CA GLY A 49 -38.27 26.40 30.89
C GLY A 49 -36.82 26.86 30.69
N ARG A 50 -36.69 28.17 30.46
CA ARG A 50 -35.50 29.03 30.33
C ARG A 50 -34.21 28.66 31.09
N ASP A 51 -33.12 28.85 30.34
CA ASP A 51 -31.84 29.51 30.66
C ASP A 51 -31.02 29.04 31.86
N GLN A 52 -29.87 28.41 31.57
CA GLN A 52 -28.56 28.87 32.03
C GLN A 52 -27.41 28.21 31.24
N ASP A 53 -26.69 29.08 30.53
CA ASP A 53 -25.24 29.13 30.41
C ASP A 53 -24.55 28.16 29.43
N GLU A 54 -24.42 28.68 28.21
CA GLU A 54 -23.26 28.48 27.35
C GLU A 54 -21.96 28.82 28.12
N GLU A 55 -21.29 27.81 28.67
CA GLU A 55 -19.89 27.97 29.06
C GLU A 55 -19.05 26.74 28.71
N GLY A 56 -18.39 26.83 27.55
CA GLY A 56 -17.07 26.26 27.34
C GLY A 56 -16.96 24.74 27.42
N ASN A 57 -17.54 24.01 26.46
CA ASN A 57 -17.11 22.64 26.16
C ASN A 57 -15.71 22.67 25.53
N ARG A 58 -14.68 22.96 26.34
CA ARG A 58 -13.30 22.60 26.04
C ARG A 58 -13.32 21.10 25.82
N ALA A 59 -13.22 20.69 24.56
CA ALA A 59 -12.96 19.31 24.20
C ALA A 59 -11.67 18.87 24.90
N LYS A 60 -11.80 18.34 26.12
CA LYS A 60 -10.73 17.61 26.79
C LYS A 60 -10.50 16.40 25.92
N PHE A 61 -9.50 16.51 25.05
CA PHE A 61 -9.04 15.48 24.13
C PHE A 61 -8.57 14.32 25.00
N ASN A 62 -9.48 13.41 25.36
CA ASN A 62 -9.20 12.29 26.24
C ASN A 62 -8.39 11.25 25.46
N PHE A 63 -7.06 11.44 25.45
CA PHE A 63 -6.09 10.55 24.82
C PHE A 63 -6.31 9.09 25.23
N GLY A 64 -6.72 8.82 26.48
CA GLY A 64 -7.05 7.49 26.97
C GLY A 64 -8.25 6.83 26.26
N HIS A 65 -9.29 7.60 25.91
CA HIS A 65 -10.41 7.08 25.11
C HIS A 65 -10.01 6.83 23.66
N ILE A 66 -9.11 7.64 23.10
CA ILE A 66 -8.57 7.41 21.75
C ILE A 66 -7.73 6.14 21.74
N VAL A 67 -6.79 5.96 22.67
CA VAL A 67 -5.94 4.76 22.77
C VAL A 67 -6.78 3.50 22.99
N LYS A 68 -7.81 3.55 23.83
CA LYS A 68 -8.72 2.43 24.04
C LYS A 68 -9.52 2.09 22.78
N ASN A 69 -10.11 3.10 22.13
CA ASN A 69 -10.82 2.93 20.86
C ASN A 69 -9.92 2.44 19.72
N VAL A 70 -8.66 2.86 19.69
CA VAL A 70 -7.64 2.41 18.74
C VAL A 70 -7.30 0.95 19.03
N ARG A 71 -7.04 0.58 20.29
CA ARG A 71 -6.77 -0.81 20.68
C ARG A 71 -7.92 -1.76 20.35
N GLU A 72 -9.17 -1.33 20.51
CA GLU A 72 -10.35 -2.12 20.13
C GLU A 72 -10.53 -2.27 18.61
N ARG A 73 -9.97 -1.35 17.81
CA ARG A 73 -9.95 -1.45 16.33
C ARG A 73 -8.72 -2.18 15.79
N PHE A 74 -7.59 -2.14 16.49
CA PHE A 74 -6.38 -2.86 16.11
C PHE A 74 -6.46 -4.29 16.63
N ASP A 75 -7.09 -5.15 15.83
CA ASP A 75 -7.10 -6.58 16.09
C ASP A 75 -5.71 -7.18 15.84
N ALA A 76 -4.89 -7.24 16.89
CA ALA A 76 -3.55 -7.80 16.85
C ALA A 76 -3.56 -9.33 16.67
N HIS A 77 -4.71 -10.00 16.84
CA HIS A 77 -4.84 -11.43 16.59
C HIS A 77 -4.50 -11.79 15.14
N ILE A 78 -4.80 -10.88 14.20
CA ILE A 78 -4.49 -11.03 12.78
C ILE A 78 -2.99 -11.25 12.54
N LEU A 79 -2.12 -10.68 13.39
CA LEU A 79 -0.66 -10.85 13.28
C LEU A 79 -0.17 -12.28 13.50
N VAL A 80 -1.00 -13.15 14.08
CA VAL A 80 -0.65 -14.55 14.38
C VAL A 80 -1.16 -15.50 13.28
N GLU A 81 -2.04 -15.03 12.39
CA GLU A 81 -2.56 -15.85 11.30
C GLU A 81 -1.45 -16.13 10.27
N PRO A 82 -1.18 -17.41 9.91
CA PRO A 82 0.01 -17.79 9.16
C PRO A 82 0.09 -17.14 7.78
N LEU A 83 -1.04 -16.98 7.09
CA LEU A 83 -1.09 -16.28 5.81
C LEU A 83 -0.81 -14.78 5.95
N PHE A 84 -1.29 -14.15 7.02
CA PHE A 84 -1.04 -12.75 7.30
C PHE A 84 0.43 -12.50 7.69
N VAL A 85 1.07 -13.43 8.41
CA VAL A 85 2.52 -13.37 8.70
C VAL A 85 3.33 -13.38 7.41
N ILE A 86 3.02 -14.27 6.47
CA ILE A 86 3.69 -14.35 5.17
C ILE A 86 3.52 -13.03 4.40
N ILE A 87 2.29 -12.50 4.33
CA ILE A 87 2.00 -11.22 3.69
C ILE A 87 2.73 -10.06 4.39
N SER A 88 2.86 -10.09 5.71
CA SER A 88 3.60 -9.08 6.48
C SER A 88 5.10 -9.10 6.15
N VAL A 89 5.69 -10.28 6.01
CA VAL A 89 7.09 -10.43 5.56
C VAL A 89 7.24 -9.90 4.13
N VAL A 90 6.34 -10.27 3.23
CA VAL A 90 6.33 -9.76 1.84
C VAL A 90 6.21 -8.22 1.82
N SER A 91 5.32 -7.66 2.62
CA SER A 91 5.14 -6.20 2.78
C SER A 91 6.40 -5.50 3.26
N THR A 92 7.10 -6.11 4.24
CA THR A 92 8.36 -5.58 4.77
C THR A 92 9.45 -5.58 3.70
N LEU A 93 9.62 -6.69 2.98
CA LEU A 93 10.61 -6.79 1.89
C LEU A 93 10.28 -5.81 0.76
N GLU A 94 9.00 -5.63 0.43
CA GLU A 94 8.54 -4.68 -0.57
C GLU A 94 8.78 -3.23 -0.14
N GLY A 95 8.60 -2.91 1.14
CA GLY A 95 9.04 -1.65 1.73
C GLY A 95 10.55 -1.43 1.62
N MET A 96 11.37 -2.47 1.81
CA MET A 96 12.82 -2.37 1.58
C MET A 96 13.13 -2.03 0.12
N LEU A 97 12.48 -2.72 -0.83
CA LEU A 97 12.62 -2.41 -2.27
C LEU A 97 12.26 -0.95 -2.57
N PHE A 98 11.15 -0.46 -2.01
CA PHE A 98 10.73 0.92 -2.17
C PHE A 98 11.80 1.90 -1.70
N GLY A 99 12.27 1.72 -0.46
CA GLY A 99 13.24 2.60 0.18
C GLY A 99 14.56 2.63 -0.57
N MET A 100 15.12 1.45 -0.85
CA MET A 100 16.40 1.31 -1.55
C MET A 100 16.34 1.90 -2.95
N TRP A 101 15.33 1.54 -3.75
CA TRP A 101 15.24 1.99 -5.14
C TRP A 101 14.99 3.50 -5.24
N HIS A 102 14.07 4.08 -4.44
CA HIS A 102 13.78 5.51 -4.52
C HIS A 102 14.91 6.39 -3.97
N LEU A 103 15.59 5.96 -2.91
CA LEU A 103 16.64 6.78 -2.29
C LEU A 103 17.91 6.80 -3.13
N TYR A 104 18.26 5.70 -3.79
CA TYR A 104 19.59 5.52 -4.40
C TYR A 104 19.63 5.60 -5.92
N LEU A 105 18.48 5.76 -6.58
CA LEU A 105 18.42 5.96 -8.03
C LEU A 105 19.12 7.23 -8.51
N ILE A 106 18.91 8.37 -7.83
CA ILE A 106 19.55 9.64 -8.18
C ILE A 106 21.04 9.64 -7.77
N PRO A 107 21.41 9.28 -6.52
CA PRO A 107 22.82 9.21 -6.12
C PRO A 107 23.68 8.33 -7.02
N GLN A 108 23.14 7.22 -7.53
CA GLN A 108 23.86 6.40 -8.50
C GLN A 108 24.24 7.18 -9.76
N GLY A 109 23.31 7.93 -10.35
CA GLY A 109 23.61 8.72 -11.55
C GLY A 109 24.69 9.77 -11.32
N VAL A 110 24.69 10.37 -10.12
CA VAL A 110 25.69 11.35 -9.71
C VAL A 110 27.06 10.70 -9.52
N GLU A 111 27.12 9.54 -8.86
CA GLU A 111 28.35 8.75 -8.67
C GLU A 111 28.96 8.29 -10.00
N LEU A 112 28.11 7.94 -10.98
CA LEU A 112 28.54 7.57 -12.33
C LEU A 112 29.00 8.78 -13.18
N GLY A 113 28.90 10.01 -12.66
CA GLY A 113 29.40 11.22 -13.31
C GLY A 113 28.46 11.81 -14.37
N PHE A 114 27.17 11.44 -14.39
CA PHE A 114 26.19 12.02 -15.33
C PHE A 114 25.80 13.47 -15.00
N GLY A 115 26.17 13.96 -13.82
CA GLY A 115 25.82 15.28 -13.31
C GLY A 115 24.45 15.33 -12.64
N ASP A 116 24.22 16.36 -11.83
CA ASP A 116 23.05 16.45 -10.95
C ASP A 116 21.73 16.51 -11.71
N SER A 117 21.67 17.32 -12.76
CA SER A 117 20.45 17.53 -13.55
C SER A 117 20.02 16.26 -14.31
N PRO A 118 20.88 15.59 -15.11
CA PRO A 118 20.53 14.31 -15.73
C PRO A 118 20.19 13.22 -14.72
N SER A 119 20.89 13.14 -13.59
CA SER A 119 20.62 12.12 -12.56
C SER A 119 19.24 12.29 -11.93
N ALA A 120 18.76 13.53 -11.75
CA ALA A 120 17.40 13.79 -11.28
C ALA A 120 16.33 13.27 -12.26
N PHE A 121 16.59 13.31 -13.58
CA PHE A 121 15.66 12.77 -14.58
C PHE A 121 15.48 11.26 -14.51
N LEU A 122 16.43 10.50 -13.93
CA LEU A 122 16.26 9.06 -13.70
C LEU A 122 15.03 8.77 -12.83
N ALA A 123 14.81 9.58 -11.79
CA ALA A 123 13.62 9.48 -10.95
C ALA A 123 12.34 9.83 -11.73
N THR A 124 12.41 10.78 -12.67
CA THR A 124 11.30 11.10 -13.57
C THR A 124 10.94 9.91 -14.46
N PHE A 125 11.94 9.23 -15.06
CA PHE A 125 11.71 8.04 -15.85
C PHE A 125 11.12 6.90 -15.02
N GLY A 126 11.66 6.65 -13.82
CA GLY A 126 11.09 5.67 -12.89
C GLY A 126 9.65 6.00 -12.48
N GLY A 127 9.36 7.27 -12.20
CA GLY A 127 8.02 7.75 -11.88
C GLY A 127 7.03 7.61 -13.04
N ALA A 128 7.44 7.96 -14.26
CA ALA A 128 6.65 7.80 -15.47
C ALA A 128 6.32 6.33 -15.74
N GLY A 129 7.32 5.44 -15.58
CA GLY A 129 7.13 3.99 -15.65
C GLY A 129 6.12 3.50 -14.61
N SER A 130 6.25 3.93 -13.36
CA SER A 130 5.33 3.58 -12.27
C SER A 130 3.89 3.98 -12.57
N LEU A 131 3.67 5.17 -13.12
CA LEU A 131 2.34 5.60 -13.55
C LEU A 131 1.77 4.67 -14.63
N LEU A 132 2.59 4.33 -15.63
CA LEU A 132 2.18 3.41 -16.69
C LEU A 132 1.84 2.01 -16.16
N GLY A 133 2.64 1.47 -15.24
CA GLY A 133 2.36 0.19 -14.58
C GLY A 133 1.03 0.20 -13.81
N ARG A 134 0.77 1.29 -13.08
CA ARG A 134 -0.49 1.48 -12.34
C ARG A 134 -1.71 1.58 -13.25
N ILE A 135 -1.58 2.19 -14.43
CA ILE A 135 -2.71 2.29 -15.37
C ILE A 135 -2.92 0.97 -16.13
N SER A 136 -1.84 0.28 -16.48
CA SER A 136 -1.90 -0.88 -17.38
C SER A 136 -2.30 -2.20 -16.71
N HIS A 137 -1.98 -2.42 -15.43
CA HIS A 137 -2.17 -3.73 -14.79
C HIS A 137 -3.63 -4.19 -14.66
N GLY A 138 -4.59 -3.26 -14.60
CA GLY A 138 -6.02 -3.60 -14.46
C GLY A 138 -6.57 -4.32 -15.69
N PHE A 139 -6.22 -3.85 -16.90
CA PHE A 139 -6.73 -4.40 -18.15
C PHE A 139 -6.55 -5.92 -18.32
N PRO A 140 -5.34 -6.51 -18.16
CA PRO A 140 -5.17 -7.96 -18.32
C PRO A 140 -5.83 -8.77 -17.18
N ILE A 141 -6.00 -8.19 -16.00
CA ILE A 141 -6.68 -8.85 -14.87
C ILE A 141 -8.18 -8.87 -15.09
N ASP A 142 -8.78 -7.73 -15.46
CA ASP A 142 -10.22 -7.58 -15.66
C ASP A 142 -10.73 -8.43 -16.84
N ARG A 143 -9.88 -8.63 -17.86
CA ARG A 143 -10.16 -9.52 -18.99
C ARG A 143 -9.93 -11.01 -18.70
N GLY A 144 -9.49 -11.36 -17.49
CA GLY A 144 -9.18 -12.74 -17.12
C GLY A 144 -7.98 -13.35 -17.85
N LEU A 145 -7.14 -12.52 -18.49
CA LEU A 145 -5.95 -12.99 -19.22
C LEU A 145 -4.88 -13.49 -18.25
N ILE A 146 -4.77 -12.85 -17.08
CA ILE A 146 -3.81 -13.21 -16.05
C ILE A 146 -4.39 -13.02 -14.65
N LYS A 147 -4.05 -13.93 -13.74
CA LYS A 147 -4.38 -13.77 -12.31
C LYS A 147 -3.53 -12.63 -11.73
N ALA A 148 -4.15 -11.77 -10.91
CA ALA A 148 -3.48 -10.66 -10.20
C ALA A 148 -2.17 -11.11 -9.53
N THR A 149 -2.24 -12.24 -8.84
CA THR A 149 -1.16 -12.79 -8.05
C THR A 149 -0.07 -13.47 -8.92
N SER A 150 -0.30 -13.68 -10.22
CA SER A 150 0.72 -14.15 -11.19
C SER A 150 1.38 -12.96 -11.86
N LEU A 151 0.59 -11.93 -12.19
CA LEU A 151 1.10 -10.66 -12.66
C LEU A 151 2.03 -10.03 -11.61
N PHE A 152 1.66 -10.08 -10.33
CA PHE A 152 2.53 -9.67 -9.22
C PHE A 152 3.90 -10.37 -9.28
N THR A 153 3.93 -11.71 -9.35
CA THR A 153 5.18 -12.48 -9.43
C THR A 153 6.00 -12.14 -10.66
N ILE A 154 5.38 -12.05 -11.84
CA ILE A 154 6.06 -11.69 -13.09
C ILE A 154 6.67 -10.29 -12.97
N SER A 155 5.93 -9.32 -12.44
CA SER A 155 6.44 -7.98 -12.21
C SER A 155 7.60 -7.97 -11.21
N CYS A 156 7.55 -8.75 -10.13
CA CYS A 156 8.70 -8.92 -9.23
C CYS A 156 9.94 -9.47 -9.95
N LEU A 157 9.77 -10.45 -10.85
CA LEU A 157 10.88 -10.99 -11.64
C LEU A 157 11.43 -9.99 -12.66
N ILE A 158 10.57 -9.20 -13.31
CA ILE A 158 11.00 -8.12 -14.21
C ILE A 158 11.78 -7.06 -13.43
N PHE A 159 11.28 -6.66 -12.25
CA PHE A 159 11.98 -5.74 -11.37
C PHE A 159 13.33 -6.31 -10.94
N ALA A 160 13.36 -7.58 -10.54
CA ALA A 160 14.59 -8.26 -10.14
C ALA A 160 15.63 -8.27 -11.27
N ALA A 161 15.24 -8.75 -12.44
CA ALA A 161 16.12 -8.83 -13.60
C ALA A 161 16.63 -7.45 -14.03
N SER A 162 15.76 -6.42 -14.06
CA SER A 162 16.15 -5.06 -14.44
C SER A 162 17.21 -4.49 -13.49
N ASN A 163 17.05 -4.65 -12.18
CA ASN A 163 18.00 -4.15 -11.20
C ASN A 163 19.30 -4.99 -11.15
N MET A 164 19.23 -6.30 -11.40
CA MET A 164 20.43 -7.15 -11.52
C MET A 164 21.26 -6.85 -12.77
N LEU A 165 20.62 -6.39 -13.86
CA LEU A 165 21.31 -5.97 -15.08
C LEU A 165 21.94 -4.58 -14.97
N ASN A 166 21.56 -3.79 -13.96
CA ASN A 166 22.01 -2.40 -13.77
C ASN A 166 23.54 -2.24 -13.75
N PRO A 167 24.33 -3.08 -13.06
CA PRO A 167 25.80 -2.99 -13.07
C PRO A 167 26.43 -3.18 -14.46
N LEU A 168 25.77 -3.91 -15.36
CA LEU A 168 26.32 -4.21 -16.69
C LEU A 168 26.18 -3.05 -17.68
N VAL A 169 25.35 -2.06 -17.36
CA VAL A 169 25.01 -0.96 -18.29
C VAL A 169 25.41 0.42 -17.78
N VAL A 170 26.27 0.48 -16.76
CA VAL A 170 26.66 1.72 -16.08
C VAL A 170 27.38 2.74 -16.96
N THR A 171 27.88 2.32 -18.11
CA THR A 171 28.55 3.18 -19.09
C THR A 171 27.57 4.04 -19.92
N SER A 172 26.27 3.75 -19.87
CA SER A 172 25.27 4.40 -20.70
C SER A 172 24.11 4.96 -19.89
N TYR A 173 23.98 6.29 -19.88
CA TYR A 173 22.86 6.99 -19.27
C TYR A 173 21.50 6.52 -19.83
N ILE A 174 21.42 6.31 -21.15
CA ILE A 174 20.18 5.87 -21.80
C ILE A 174 19.77 4.48 -21.30
N ALA A 175 20.74 3.59 -21.10
CA ALA A 175 20.45 2.25 -20.60
C ALA A 175 19.99 2.27 -19.13
N ILE A 176 20.61 3.08 -18.28
CA ILE A 176 20.15 3.27 -16.89
C ILE A 176 18.76 3.91 -16.85
N ALA A 177 18.50 4.93 -17.67
CA ALA A 177 17.18 5.54 -17.77
C ALA A 177 16.10 4.53 -18.20
N ALA A 178 16.43 3.63 -19.14
CA ALA A 178 15.55 2.54 -19.55
C ALA A 178 15.31 1.54 -18.41
N ILE A 179 16.35 1.14 -17.67
CA ILE A 179 16.22 0.28 -16.48
C ILE A 179 15.35 0.95 -15.41
N ALA A 180 15.55 2.24 -15.16
CA ALA A 180 14.75 3.01 -14.23
C ALA A 180 13.28 3.01 -14.65
N PHE A 181 12.98 3.25 -15.93
CA PHE A 181 11.62 3.20 -16.46
C PHE A 181 10.98 1.81 -16.31
N VAL A 182 11.67 0.74 -16.73
CA VAL A 182 11.17 -0.64 -16.65
C VAL A 182 10.95 -1.08 -15.20
N SER A 183 11.90 -0.77 -14.32
CA SER A 183 11.77 -1.02 -12.87
C SER A 183 10.58 -0.23 -12.30
N GLY A 184 10.40 1.02 -12.73
CA GLY A 184 9.24 1.83 -12.43
C GLY A 184 7.93 1.14 -12.83
N VAL A 185 7.82 0.69 -14.08
CA VAL A 185 6.63 -0.04 -14.59
C VAL A 185 6.35 -1.26 -13.72
N ALA A 186 7.35 -2.11 -13.49
CA ALA A 186 7.20 -3.31 -12.70
C ALA A 186 6.73 -2.99 -11.27
N TYR A 187 7.36 -2.02 -10.61
CA TYR A 187 7.00 -1.62 -9.26
C TYR A 187 5.61 -0.95 -9.18
N GLY A 188 5.23 -0.19 -10.22
CA GLY A 188 3.90 0.38 -10.39
C GLY A 188 2.80 -0.68 -10.51
N ILE A 189 3.13 -1.90 -10.95
CA ILE A 189 2.22 -3.05 -10.96
C ILE A 189 2.23 -3.76 -9.60
N ILE A 190 3.41 -3.98 -9.00
CA ILE A 190 3.59 -4.66 -7.71
C ILE A 190 2.78 -3.98 -6.60
N TYR A 191 2.92 -2.66 -6.46
CA TYR A 191 2.35 -1.89 -5.36
C TYR A 191 0.81 -2.00 -5.23
N PRO A 192 -0.01 -1.72 -6.27
CA PRO A 192 -1.47 -1.88 -6.17
C PRO A 192 -1.88 -3.35 -5.98
N LEU A 193 -1.16 -4.29 -6.60
CA LEU A 193 -1.46 -5.71 -6.48
C LEU A 193 -1.20 -6.25 -5.07
N MET A 194 -0.29 -5.65 -4.30
CA MET A 194 -0.09 -6.00 -2.89
C MET A 194 -1.40 -5.86 -2.09
N PHE A 195 -2.20 -4.83 -2.36
CA PHE A 195 -3.51 -4.66 -1.73
C PHE A 195 -4.52 -5.74 -2.16
N VAL A 196 -4.44 -6.17 -3.43
CA VAL A 196 -5.26 -7.29 -3.93
C VAL A 196 -4.89 -8.59 -3.22
N LEU A 197 -3.60 -8.90 -3.11
CA LEU A 197 -3.10 -10.08 -2.38
C LEU A 197 -3.51 -10.04 -0.91
N MET A 198 -3.38 -8.87 -0.29
CA MET A 198 -3.77 -8.64 1.10
C MET A 198 -5.26 -8.94 1.32
N ARG A 199 -6.12 -8.36 0.46
CA ARG A 199 -7.57 -8.60 0.49
C ARG A 199 -7.91 -10.08 0.36
N ASP A 200 -7.22 -10.79 -0.54
CA ASP A 200 -7.45 -12.22 -0.78
C ASP A 200 -7.09 -13.08 0.45
N VAL A 201 -6.15 -12.61 1.30
CA VAL A 201 -5.75 -13.30 2.53
C VAL A 201 -6.65 -12.97 3.72
N THR A 202 -7.04 -11.70 3.91
CA THR A 202 -7.76 -11.30 5.14
C THR A 202 -9.28 -11.31 5.03
N GLY A 203 -9.84 -11.50 3.83
CA GLY A 203 -11.28 -11.43 3.62
C GLY A 203 -11.86 -10.12 4.17
N ASP A 204 -13.04 -10.15 4.79
CA ASP A 204 -13.78 -8.95 5.21
C ASP A 204 -13.19 -8.13 6.36
N ARG A 205 -12.07 -8.55 6.96
CA ARG A 205 -11.37 -7.82 8.05
C ARG A 205 -10.50 -6.66 7.55
N HIS A 206 -11.02 -5.91 6.58
CA HIS A 206 -10.23 -5.02 5.71
C HIS A 206 -9.41 -3.96 6.47
N MET A 207 -10.02 -3.18 7.36
CA MET A 207 -9.39 -1.92 7.82
C MET A 207 -8.22 -2.10 8.80
N SER A 208 -8.33 -3.01 9.77
CA SER A 208 -7.25 -3.23 10.76
C SER A 208 -6.03 -3.88 10.11
N ALA A 209 -6.27 -4.77 9.14
CA ALA A 209 -5.22 -5.51 8.47
C ALA A 209 -4.39 -4.63 7.51
N TYR A 210 -5.02 -3.72 6.76
CA TYR A 210 -4.28 -2.72 5.98
C TYR A 210 -3.44 -1.79 6.88
N GLY A 211 -3.92 -1.47 8.08
CA GLY A 211 -3.14 -0.70 9.05
C GLY A 211 -1.81 -1.38 9.40
N TRP A 212 -1.87 -2.68 9.73
CA TRP A 212 -0.68 -3.49 9.99
C TRP A 212 0.20 -3.69 8.75
N LEU A 213 -0.40 -3.81 7.57
CA LEU A 213 0.34 -3.88 6.30
C LEU A 213 1.22 -2.64 6.10
N PHE A 214 0.69 -1.44 6.34
CA PHE A 214 1.46 -0.21 6.21
C PHE A 214 2.52 -0.05 7.30
N VAL A 215 2.27 -0.55 8.51
CA VAL A 215 3.27 -0.56 9.58
C VAL A 215 4.46 -1.42 9.17
N THR A 216 4.22 -2.64 8.69
CA THR A 216 5.29 -3.55 8.25
C THR A 216 6.02 -3.02 7.02
N HIS A 217 5.28 -2.46 6.06
CA HIS A 217 5.88 -1.76 4.91
C HIS A 217 6.78 -0.60 5.36
N GLY A 218 6.31 0.25 6.28
CA GLY A 218 7.09 1.38 6.81
C GLY A 218 8.38 0.95 7.51
N ILE A 219 8.33 -0.13 8.30
CA ILE A 219 9.53 -0.77 8.88
C ILE A 219 10.48 -1.19 7.75
N GLY A 220 9.95 -1.82 6.70
CA GLY A 220 10.69 -2.18 5.50
C GLY A 220 11.41 -0.99 4.86
N VAL A 221 10.72 0.15 4.66
CA VAL A 221 11.31 1.35 4.06
C VAL A 221 12.50 1.87 4.88
N LEU A 222 12.38 1.89 6.20
CA LEU A 222 13.46 2.32 7.10
C LEU A 222 14.66 1.36 7.01
N LEU A 223 14.39 0.06 7.09
CA LEU A 223 15.44 -0.98 6.98
C LEU A 223 16.11 -0.97 5.61
N GLY A 224 15.35 -0.75 4.54
CA GLY A 224 15.87 -0.66 3.18
C GLY A 224 16.84 0.50 3.02
N GLY A 225 16.47 1.70 3.49
CA GLY A 225 17.37 2.85 3.48
C GLY A 225 18.67 2.60 4.25
N ALA A 226 18.57 2.06 5.47
CA ALA A 226 19.74 1.73 6.28
C ALA A 226 20.62 0.64 5.65
N LEU A 227 20.01 -0.41 5.11
CA LEU A 227 20.73 -1.52 4.48
C LEU A 227 21.46 -1.06 3.21
N ALA A 228 20.83 -0.26 2.37
CA ALA A 228 21.47 0.27 1.16
C ALA A 228 22.64 1.21 1.50
N GLY A 229 22.49 2.07 2.51
CA GLY A 229 23.59 2.89 3.01
C GLY A 229 24.75 2.02 3.49
N TRP A 230 24.46 1.00 4.29
CA TRP A 230 25.49 0.09 4.79
C TRP A 230 26.18 -0.72 3.68
N ILE A 231 25.44 -1.17 2.66
CA ILE A 231 26.02 -1.84 1.49
C ILE A 231 26.96 -0.88 0.78
N HIS A 232 26.53 0.37 0.53
CA HIS A 232 27.37 1.39 -0.10
C HIS A 232 28.62 1.71 0.72
N ASP A 233 28.51 1.81 2.05
CA ASP A 233 29.65 2.06 2.94
C ASP A 233 30.70 0.94 2.87
N LEU A 234 30.27 -0.31 2.63
CA LEU A 234 31.17 -1.47 2.52
C LEU A 234 31.79 -1.61 1.12
N THR A 235 31.03 -1.34 0.07
CA THR A 235 31.47 -1.58 -1.32
C THR A 235 32.08 -0.35 -1.97
N GLY A 236 31.71 0.85 -1.51
CA GLY A 236 32.04 2.13 -2.12
C GLY A 236 31.30 2.40 -3.44
N GLU A 237 30.38 1.52 -3.86
CA GLU A 237 29.71 1.58 -5.16
C GLU A 237 28.23 1.24 -5.06
N TYR A 238 27.36 2.05 -5.69
CA TYR A 238 25.92 1.82 -5.69
C TYR A 238 25.47 0.58 -6.48
N GLN A 239 26.31 0.05 -7.37
CA GLN A 239 25.97 -1.11 -8.19
C GLN A 239 25.50 -2.31 -7.35
N TRP A 240 26.17 -2.55 -6.22
CA TRP A 240 25.85 -3.64 -5.29
C TRP A 240 24.50 -3.44 -4.59
N VAL A 241 24.08 -2.19 -4.39
CA VAL A 241 22.74 -1.87 -3.88
C VAL A 241 21.67 -2.34 -4.89
N PHE A 242 21.87 -2.13 -6.19
CA PHE A 242 20.95 -2.61 -7.23
C PHE A 242 20.94 -4.13 -7.40
N VAL A 243 22.08 -4.78 -7.23
CA VAL A 243 22.14 -6.26 -7.19
C VAL A 243 21.32 -6.78 -6.00
N SER A 244 21.48 -6.18 -4.82
CA SER A 244 20.73 -6.58 -3.62
C SER A 244 19.22 -6.36 -3.76
N LEU A 245 18.79 -5.25 -4.39
CA LEU A 245 17.41 -5.01 -4.79
C LEU A 245 16.87 -6.16 -5.65
N GLY A 246 17.67 -6.62 -6.61
CA GLY A 246 17.35 -7.76 -7.46
C GLY A 246 17.10 -9.05 -6.68
N VAL A 247 18.01 -9.37 -5.75
CA VAL A 247 17.91 -10.57 -4.90
C VAL A 247 16.69 -10.52 -3.98
N ILE A 248 16.43 -9.37 -3.35
CA ILE A 248 15.26 -9.17 -2.49
C ILE A 248 13.97 -9.35 -3.29
N ALA A 249 13.89 -8.76 -4.50
CA ALA A 249 12.72 -8.88 -5.36
C ALA A 249 12.48 -10.32 -5.85
N ALA A 250 13.55 -11.06 -6.18
CA ALA A 250 13.47 -12.48 -6.49
C ALA A 250 12.96 -13.30 -5.28
N THR A 251 13.44 -12.97 -4.07
CA THR A 251 12.98 -13.60 -2.83
C THR A 251 11.49 -13.36 -2.61
N VAL A 252 11.01 -12.13 -2.81
CA VAL A 252 9.57 -11.80 -2.76
C VAL A 252 8.77 -12.64 -3.76
N ALA A 253 9.25 -12.77 -4.99
CA ALA A 253 8.60 -13.59 -6.01
C ALA A 253 8.47 -15.05 -5.57
N THR A 254 9.54 -15.63 -5.00
CA THR A 254 9.54 -17.01 -4.50
C THR A 254 8.63 -17.22 -3.27
N LEU A 255 8.56 -16.24 -2.37
CA LEU A 255 7.67 -16.30 -1.21
C LEU A 255 6.21 -16.29 -1.65
N VAL A 256 5.84 -15.42 -2.59
CA VAL A 256 4.46 -15.35 -3.10
C VAL A 256 4.07 -16.61 -3.87
N THR A 257 4.98 -17.19 -4.65
CA THR A 257 4.70 -18.47 -5.33
C THR A 257 4.58 -19.62 -4.33
N SER A 258 5.43 -19.68 -3.30
CA SER A 258 5.32 -20.68 -2.24
C SER A 258 3.99 -20.57 -1.48
N MET A 259 3.54 -19.35 -1.16
CA MET A 259 2.24 -19.10 -0.54
C MET A 259 1.09 -19.63 -1.40
N ARG A 260 1.13 -19.38 -2.71
CA ARG A 260 0.14 -19.91 -3.65
C ARG A 260 0.12 -21.44 -3.67
N LEU A 261 1.28 -22.08 -3.67
CA LEU A 261 1.39 -23.54 -3.65
C LEU A 261 0.80 -24.12 -2.36
N MET A 262 1.10 -23.52 -1.20
CA MET A 262 0.56 -23.95 0.09
C MET A 262 -0.98 -23.85 0.13
N VAL A 263 -1.54 -22.73 -0.35
CA VAL A 263 -3.01 -22.55 -0.41
C VAL A 263 -3.65 -23.55 -1.37
N HIS A 264 -3.01 -23.82 -2.52
CA HIS A 264 -3.53 -24.79 -3.48
C HIS A 264 -3.49 -26.24 -2.94
N CYS A 265 -2.41 -26.63 -2.27
CA CYS A 265 -2.28 -27.95 -1.65
C CYS A 265 -3.23 -28.12 -0.44
N SER A 266 -3.44 -27.07 0.35
CA SER A 266 -4.34 -27.12 1.51
C SER A 266 -5.83 -27.16 1.13
N GLY A 267 -6.21 -26.66 -0.05
CA GLY A 267 -7.58 -26.69 -0.55
C GLY A 267 -7.95 -27.92 -1.38
N ALA A 268 -7.02 -28.88 -1.53
CA ALA A 268 -7.22 -30.13 -2.27
C ALA A 268 -7.52 -31.35 -1.37
N ASN A 269 -7.77 -31.13 -0.07
CA ASN A 269 -8.27 -32.11 0.90
C ASN A 269 -9.69 -31.73 1.34
#